data_AF-A0A392M4I2-F1
#
_entry.id   AF-A0A392M4I2-F1
#
_cell.length_a   1.000
_cell.length_b   1.000
_cell.length_c   1.000
_cell.angle_alpha   90.00
_cell.angle_beta   90.00
_cell.angle_gamma   90.00
#
_symmetry.space_group_name_H-M   'P 1'
#
loop_
_entity.id
_entity.type
_entity.pdbx_description
1 polymer ?
#
loop_
_entity_poly.entity_id
_entity_poly.type
_entity_poly.pdbx_seq_one_letter_code
_entity_poly.pdbx_strand_id
1 'polypeptide(L)'
;MYVTLRVGPFIQAEWNHGGLPYWLREVPDIIFRSNNEPFKKHMKEYVSTVIDKIREEKLFAPQGGPIILAQIENEYNHIQLAYEADGDNYVQWAAKMAISLNVGVPWVMCKQKDAPDPVINACNGRHCGDTFTGPNKPYKPAIWTENWTAQYRVFGDPPSQRSAEDIAFSVARFFSKNGSLVNYYMYHGGTNFGRTSSAFTTTRYYDEAPLDEFGLQREPKWSHLRDAHKAVNLCKKALLNGEPTTQKLSQFHEIITFEKHGGGGNLCAAFITNNHTKTPKTIQFRGTNYYLPPRSISVLPDCKTVVFNTQNIASQHNSRNFVKSKTANNFKWEVFAEPIPTAAELTAKQKLPAELYSMLKDTTDYGWYTTR
;
A
#
# COMPACT_ATOMS: atom_id res chain seq x y z
N MET A 1 3.52 -13.29 -12.87
CA MET A 1 3.76 -12.41 -11.70
C MET A 1 3.36 -13.16 -10.44
N TYR A 2 3.89 -12.76 -9.29
CA TYR A 2 3.45 -13.29 -7.99
C TYR A 2 2.45 -12.35 -7.33
N VAL A 3 1.79 -12.82 -6.26
CA VAL A 3 0.73 -12.11 -5.52
C VAL A 3 1.06 -12.07 -4.03
N THR A 4 0.87 -10.89 -3.42
CA THR A 4 0.71 -10.72 -1.97
C THR A 4 -0.79 -10.61 -1.69
N LEU A 5 -1.40 -11.65 -1.12
CA LEU A 5 -2.83 -11.67 -0.82
C LEU A 5 -3.12 -10.99 0.53
N ARG A 6 -3.69 -9.79 0.51
CA ARG A 6 -4.08 -9.08 1.74
C ARG A 6 -5.53 -9.35 2.08
N VAL A 7 -5.77 -10.29 3.00
CA VAL A 7 -7.11 -10.86 3.25
C VAL A 7 -7.96 -9.98 4.17
N GLY A 8 -7.35 -9.24 5.10
CA GLY A 8 -8.07 -8.42 6.08
C GLY A 8 -8.54 -9.23 7.31
N PRO A 9 -9.84 -9.20 7.70
CA PRO A 9 -10.98 -8.72 6.91
C PRO A 9 -11.14 -7.20 6.94
N PHE A 10 -10.63 -6.52 7.97
CA PHE A 10 -10.46 -5.08 7.90
C PHE A 10 -9.28 -4.75 7.00
N ILE A 11 -9.53 -4.01 5.93
CA ILE A 11 -8.53 -3.68 4.90
C ILE A 11 -8.25 -2.17 4.82
N GLN A 12 -9.04 -1.34 5.51
CA GLN A 12 -9.09 0.11 5.30
C GLN A 12 -9.35 0.44 3.83
N ALA A 13 -8.28 0.59 3.04
CA ALA A 13 -8.27 0.81 1.60
C ALA A 13 -9.10 2.01 1.10
N GLU A 14 -9.42 2.96 1.98
CA GLU A 14 -10.45 3.99 1.74
C GLU A 14 -11.78 3.42 1.22
N TRP A 15 -12.03 2.15 1.56
CA TRP A 15 -13.17 1.38 1.15
C TRP A 15 -14.29 1.49 2.18
N ASN A 16 -15.54 1.39 1.73
CA ASN A 16 -16.72 1.50 2.57
C ASN A 16 -16.60 0.58 3.79
N HIS A 17 -16.82 1.17 4.97
CA HIS A 17 -16.70 0.50 6.27
C HIS A 17 -15.38 -0.28 6.50
N GLY A 18 -14.30 0.10 5.81
CA GLY A 18 -13.00 -0.56 5.88
C GLY A 18 -13.01 -2.02 5.40
N GLY A 19 -14.02 -2.41 4.62
CA GLY A 19 -14.23 -3.78 4.11
C GLY A 19 -15.15 -4.65 4.96
N LEU A 20 -15.57 -4.18 6.14
CA LEU A 20 -16.49 -4.94 7.00
C LEU A 20 -17.93 -4.79 6.50
N PRO A 21 -18.75 -5.86 6.45
CA PRO A 21 -20.13 -5.73 6.01
C PRO A 21 -20.99 -5.06 7.08
N TYR A 22 -21.98 -4.26 6.67
CA TYR A 22 -22.88 -3.53 7.58
C TYR A 22 -23.50 -4.44 8.65
N TRP A 23 -24.04 -5.60 8.24
CA TRP A 23 -24.77 -6.52 9.13
C TRP A 23 -23.94 -6.96 10.33
N LEU A 24 -22.60 -6.91 10.24
CA LEU A 24 -21.72 -7.26 11.34
C LEU A 24 -21.98 -6.35 12.56
N ARG A 25 -22.34 -5.08 12.35
CA ARG A 25 -22.70 -4.15 13.42
C ARG A 25 -23.99 -4.55 14.16
N GLU A 26 -24.88 -5.30 13.53
CA GLU A 26 -26.13 -5.77 14.16
C GLU A 26 -25.91 -7.00 15.05
N VAL A 27 -24.70 -7.57 15.06
CA VAL A 27 -24.37 -8.70 15.94
C VAL A 27 -24.33 -8.21 17.39
N PRO A 28 -25.07 -8.86 18.33
CA PRO A 28 -25.07 -8.46 19.73
C PRO A 28 -23.66 -8.42 20.34
N ASP A 29 -23.41 -7.40 21.17
CA ASP A 29 -22.17 -7.19 21.93
C ASP A 29 -20.89 -7.15 21.09
N ILE A 30 -21.01 -6.84 19.78
CA ILE A 30 -19.85 -6.83 18.90
C ILE A 30 -18.98 -5.59 19.11
N ILE A 31 -17.66 -5.83 19.18
CA ILE A 31 -16.65 -4.77 19.20
C ILE A 31 -15.62 -5.11 18.13
N PHE A 32 -15.59 -4.30 17.07
CA PHE A 32 -14.72 -4.55 15.93
C PHE A 32 -13.25 -4.46 16.31
N ARG A 33 -12.44 -5.32 15.70
CA ARG A 33 -10.97 -5.30 15.79
C ARG A 33 -10.50 -5.29 17.25
N SER A 34 -11.09 -6.15 18.07
CA SER A 34 -10.77 -6.26 19.49
C SER A 34 -10.82 -7.71 19.92
N ASN A 35 -10.42 -8.00 21.16
CA ASN A 35 -10.51 -9.34 21.75
C ASN A 35 -11.96 -9.71 22.12
N ASN A 36 -12.87 -9.61 21.16
CA ASN A 36 -14.30 -9.81 21.29
C ASN A 36 -14.72 -11.11 20.58
N GLU A 37 -15.35 -12.04 21.29
CA GLU A 37 -15.71 -13.36 20.74
C GLU A 37 -16.62 -13.29 19.50
N PRO A 38 -17.70 -12.48 19.46
CA PRO A 38 -18.49 -12.30 18.24
C PRO A 38 -17.66 -11.86 17.03
N PHE A 39 -16.78 -10.87 17.20
CA PHE A 39 -15.92 -10.40 16.12
C PHE A 39 -14.90 -11.47 15.68
N LYS A 40 -14.21 -12.10 16.64
CA LYS A 40 -13.22 -13.16 16.37
C LYS A 40 -13.85 -14.35 15.62
N LYS A 41 -15.07 -14.74 15.99
CA LYS A 41 -15.83 -15.79 15.31
C LYS A 41 -16.05 -15.45 13.83
N HIS A 42 -16.65 -14.30 13.54
CA HIS A 42 -16.95 -13.91 12.16
C HIS A 42 -15.70 -13.62 11.32
N MET A 43 -14.67 -13.01 11.91
CA MET A 43 -13.38 -12.85 11.26
C MET A 43 -12.78 -14.21 10.87
N LYS A 44 -12.75 -15.17 11.80
CA LYS A 44 -12.22 -16.51 11.52
C LYS A 44 -13.01 -17.22 10.43
N GLU A 45 -14.34 -17.18 10.49
CA GLU A 45 -15.23 -17.77 9.48
C GLU A 45 -14.95 -17.20 8.08
N TYR A 46 -14.88 -15.87 7.96
CA TYR A 46 -14.58 -15.20 6.70
C TYR A 46 -13.19 -15.55 6.17
N VAL A 47 -12.14 -15.37 6.99
CA VAL A 47 -10.76 -15.64 6.57
C VAL A 47 -10.58 -17.10 6.18
N SER A 48 -11.13 -18.04 6.96
CA SER A 48 -11.04 -19.47 6.62
C SER A 48 -11.74 -19.75 5.28
N THR A 49 -12.94 -19.22 5.07
CA THR A 49 -13.69 -19.40 3.82
C THR A 49 -12.94 -18.86 2.61
N VAL A 50 -12.35 -17.66 2.70
CA VAL A 50 -11.54 -17.09 1.61
C VAL A 50 -10.33 -17.97 1.35
N ILE A 51 -9.61 -18.38 2.39
CA ILE A 51 -8.40 -19.18 2.27
C ILE A 51 -8.71 -20.57 1.69
N ASP A 52 -9.82 -21.20 2.07
CA ASP A 52 -10.24 -22.49 1.54
C ASP A 52 -10.53 -22.40 0.04
N LYS A 53 -11.25 -21.36 -0.41
CA LYS A 53 -11.49 -21.10 -1.85
C LYS A 53 -10.19 -20.89 -2.63
N ILE A 54 -9.26 -20.13 -2.07
CA ILE A 54 -7.93 -19.89 -2.68
C ILE A 54 -7.13 -21.20 -2.76
N ARG A 55 -7.24 -22.07 -1.75
CA ARG A 55 -6.55 -23.37 -1.70
C ARG A 55 -7.15 -24.37 -2.70
N GLU A 56 -8.48 -24.41 -2.84
CA GLU A 56 -9.19 -25.25 -3.82
C GLU A 56 -8.72 -24.96 -5.25
N GLU A 57 -8.51 -23.68 -5.56
CA GLU A 57 -7.98 -23.20 -6.85
C GLU A 57 -6.45 -23.32 -6.98
N LYS A 58 -5.77 -23.93 -6.00
CA LYS A 58 -4.31 -24.16 -5.99
C LYS A 58 -3.48 -22.88 -6.17
N LEU A 59 -3.94 -21.76 -5.61
CA LEU A 59 -3.33 -20.46 -5.86
C LEU A 59 -2.13 -20.11 -4.95
N PHE A 60 -1.87 -20.88 -3.88
CA PHE A 60 -0.66 -20.71 -3.08
C PHE A 60 0.57 -21.29 -3.78
N ALA A 61 1.73 -20.64 -3.64
CA ALA A 61 2.98 -21.06 -4.30
C ALA A 61 3.38 -22.52 -4.04
N PRO A 62 3.23 -23.10 -2.84
CA PRO A 62 3.48 -24.53 -2.61
C PRO A 62 2.56 -25.47 -3.41
N GLN A 63 1.41 -24.97 -3.88
CA GLN A 63 0.47 -25.70 -4.75
C GLN A 63 0.73 -25.44 -6.25
N GLY A 64 1.74 -24.63 -6.59
CA GLY A 64 2.05 -24.19 -7.96
C GLY A 64 1.43 -22.85 -8.35
N GLY A 65 0.72 -22.17 -7.44
CA GLY A 65 0.05 -20.90 -7.71
C GLY A 65 0.93 -19.65 -7.51
N PRO A 66 0.39 -18.44 -7.76
CA PRO A 66 1.18 -17.21 -7.72
C PRO A 66 1.31 -16.56 -6.32
N ILE A 67 0.54 -16.98 -5.32
CA ILE A 67 0.53 -16.29 -4.01
C ILE A 67 1.77 -16.69 -3.21
N ILE A 68 2.62 -15.72 -2.87
CA ILE A 68 3.88 -15.91 -2.15
C ILE A 68 3.90 -15.29 -0.74
N LEU A 69 2.92 -14.44 -0.44
CA LEU A 69 2.74 -13.78 0.86
C LEU A 69 1.25 -13.61 1.12
N ALA A 70 0.86 -13.71 2.38
CA ALA A 70 -0.49 -13.37 2.83
C ALA A 70 -0.45 -12.33 3.95
N GLN A 71 -1.45 -11.46 4.06
CA GLN A 71 -1.58 -10.51 5.17
C GLN A 71 -2.89 -10.72 5.92
N ILE A 72 -2.79 -10.72 7.25
CA ILE A 72 -3.92 -10.70 8.18
C ILE A 72 -3.99 -9.31 8.83
N GLU A 73 -5.20 -8.80 9.05
CA GLU A 73 -5.42 -7.44 9.58
C GLU A 73 -4.80 -6.32 8.71
N ASN A 74 -4.98 -5.07 9.13
CA ASN A 74 -4.43 -3.90 8.46
C ASN A 74 -4.13 -2.76 9.45
N GLU A 75 -2.85 -2.44 9.60
CA GLU A 75 -2.35 -1.33 10.41
C GLU A 75 -2.91 -1.26 11.85
N TYR A 76 -3.00 -2.42 12.51
CA TYR A 76 -3.70 -2.54 13.80
C TYR A 76 -3.02 -1.79 14.96
N ASN A 77 -1.69 -1.57 14.95
CA ASN A 77 -1.04 -0.75 16.00
C ASN A 77 -1.64 0.67 16.13
N HIS A 78 -2.32 1.21 15.11
CA HIS A 78 -2.96 2.53 15.22
C HIS A 78 -4.07 2.59 16.27
N ILE A 79 -4.71 1.46 16.56
CA ILE A 79 -5.83 1.38 17.51
C ILE A 79 -5.54 0.47 18.70
N GLN A 80 -4.53 -0.41 18.60
CA GLN A 80 -4.21 -1.40 19.63
C GLN A 80 -4.10 -0.82 21.03
N LEU A 81 -3.42 0.32 21.20
CA LEU A 81 -3.26 0.96 22.51
C LEU A 81 -4.60 1.35 23.15
N ALA A 82 -5.61 1.70 22.35
CA ALA A 82 -6.94 2.06 22.85
C ALA A 82 -7.71 0.86 23.44
N TYR A 83 -7.27 -0.37 23.13
CA TYR A 83 -7.82 -1.60 23.70
C TYR A 83 -6.95 -2.18 24.82
N GLU A 84 -5.89 -1.48 25.25
CA GLU A 84 -5.00 -1.93 26.32
C GLU A 84 -4.56 -3.39 26.13
N ALA A 85 -4.66 -4.22 27.18
CA ALA A 85 -4.30 -5.64 27.13
C ALA A 85 -5.14 -6.44 26.13
N ASP A 86 -6.38 -6.02 25.83
CA ASP A 86 -7.21 -6.70 24.83
C ASP A 86 -6.73 -6.44 23.40
N GLY A 87 -6.05 -5.31 23.14
CA GLY A 87 -5.38 -5.08 21.87
C GLY A 87 -4.27 -6.10 21.64
N ASP A 88 -3.46 -6.35 22.68
CA ASP A 88 -2.37 -7.33 22.64
C ASP A 88 -2.93 -8.76 22.50
N ASN A 89 -3.97 -9.11 23.27
CA ASN A 89 -4.61 -10.42 23.17
C ASN A 89 -5.19 -10.67 21.77
N TYR A 90 -5.81 -9.65 21.17
CA TYR A 90 -6.36 -9.75 19.82
C TYR A 90 -5.27 -9.94 18.77
N VAL A 91 -4.17 -9.19 18.80
CA VAL A 91 -3.11 -9.34 17.80
C VAL A 91 -2.46 -10.73 17.87
N GLN A 92 -2.25 -11.26 19.09
CA GLN A 92 -1.75 -12.62 19.30
C GLN A 92 -2.72 -13.66 18.73
N TRP A 93 -4.02 -13.51 19.00
CA TRP A 93 -5.05 -14.38 18.47
C TRP A 93 -5.13 -14.33 16.94
N ALA A 94 -5.13 -13.13 16.34
CA ALA A 94 -5.27 -12.94 14.90
C ALA A 94 -4.11 -13.58 14.13
N ALA A 95 -2.88 -13.39 14.62
CA ALA A 95 -1.71 -14.05 14.08
C ALA A 95 -1.79 -15.58 14.21
N LYS A 96 -2.10 -16.09 15.42
CA LYS A 96 -2.24 -17.53 15.66
C LYS A 96 -3.30 -18.17 14.77
N MET A 97 -4.45 -17.50 14.59
CA MET A 97 -5.51 -17.94 13.70
C MET A 97 -5.01 -18.03 12.25
N ALA A 98 -4.38 -16.97 11.74
CA ALA A 98 -3.85 -16.95 10.38
C ALA A 98 -2.79 -18.06 10.14
N ILE A 99 -1.86 -18.24 11.08
CA ILE A 99 -0.83 -19.30 11.02
C ILE A 99 -1.50 -20.69 11.01
N SER A 100 -2.55 -20.90 11.82
CA SER A 100 -3.23 -22.20 11.92
C SER A 100 -3.89 -22.67 10.61
N LEU A 101 -4.12 -21.75 9.67
CA LEU A 101 -4.65 -22.09 8.34
C LEU A 101 -3.63 -22.79 7.43
N ASN A 102 -2.36 -22.85 7.84
CA ASN A 102 -1.28 -23.62 7.22
C ASN A 102 -1.21 -23.46 5.68
N VAL A 103 -1.20 -22.21 5.22
CA VAL A 103 -1.23 -21.87 3.77
C VAL A 103 0.11 -22.09 3.05
N GLY A 104 1.16 -22.44 3.79
CA GLY A 104 2.49 -22.76 3.26
C GLY A 104 3.29 -21.56 2.74
N VAL A 105 2.80 -20.34 2.90
CA VAL A 105 3.52 -19.09 2.60
C VAL A 105 3.57 -18.17 3.84
N PRO A 106 4.55 -17.26 3.94
CA PRO A 106 4.65 -16.37 5.10
C PRO A 106 3.46 -15.43 5.25
N TRP A 107 3.09 -15.18 6.51
CA TRP A 107 2.12 -14.15 6.88
C TRP A 107 2.82 -12.83 7.21
N VAL A 108 2.15 -11.72 6.88
CA VAL A 108 2.59 -10.35 7.12
C VAL A 108 1.53 -9.60 7.92
N MET A 109 1.94 -8.61 8.72
CA MET A 109 1.09 -7.57 9.28
C MET A 109 1.74 -6.21 9.06
N CYS A 110 1.08 -5.32 8.31
CA CYS A 110 1.57 -3.97 8.08
C CYS A 110 1.35 -3.09 9.31
N LYS A 111 2.30 -2.17 9.60
CA LYS A 111 2.31 -1.31 10.79
C LYS A 111 1.99 -2.08 12.08
N GLN A 112 2.68 -3.21 12.28
CA GLN A 112 2.52 -4.04 13.47
C GLN A 112 3.88 -4.35 14.08
N LYS A 113 4.45 -3.41 14.84
CA LYS A 113 5.81 -3.50 15.43
C LYS A 113 6.01 -4.76 16.26
N ASP A 114 4.98 -5.19 16.96
CA ASP A 114 4.93 -6.34 17.87
C ASP A 114 4.29 -7.58 17.23
N ALA A 115 4.24 -7.69 15.89
CA ALA A 115 3.73 -8.87 15.20
C ALA A 115 4.41 -10.16 15.71
N PRO A 116 3.66 -11.12 16.27
CA PRO A 116 4.25 -12.31 16.88
C PRO A 116 4.84 -13.26 15.84
N ASP A 117 5.84 -14.03 16.26
CA ASP A 117 6.51 -14.99 15.38
C ASP A 117 5.54 -16.10 14.92
N PRO A 118 5.64 -16.58 13.67
CA PRO A 118 6.58 -16.20 12.61
C PRO A 118 6.11 -15.03 11.70
N VAL A 119 5.07 -14.28 12.06
CA VAL A 119 4.50 -13.21 11.20
C VAL A 119 5.49 -12.07 10.99
N ILE A 120 5.63 -11.62 9.75
CA ILE A 120 6.55 -10.53 9.38
C ILE A 120 5.86 -9.19 9.60
N ASN A 121 6.45 -8.29 10.39
CA ASN A 121 5.99 -6.91 10.45
C ASN A 121 6.47 -6.13 9.21
N ALA A 122 5.56 -5.38 8.60
CA ALA A 122 5.85 -4.59 7.41
C ALA A 122 5.61 -3.09 7.60
N CYS A 123 6.22 -2.30 6.72
CA CYS A 123 6.09 -0.85 6.71
C CYS A 123 5.09 -0.37 5.66
N ASN A 124 4.36 0.70 6.00
CA ASN A 124 3.55 1.50 5.09
C ASN A 124 3.97 2.97 5.21
N GLY A 125 3.93 3.71 4.11
CA GLY A 125 4.27 5.13 4.07
C GLY A 125 4.94 5.56 2.78
N ARG A 126 5.50 6.78 2.75
CA ARG A 126 6.22 7.30 1.58
C ARG A 126 7.72 7.01 1.58
N HIS A 127 8.34 6.80 2.74
CA HIS A 127 9.80 6.69 2.86
C HIS A 127 10.25 5.63 3.88
N CYS A 128 9.78 4.39 3.74
CA CYS A 128 10.15 3.34 4.69
C CYS A 128 11.66 3.06 4.78
N GLY A 129 12.46 3.41 3.76
CA GLY A 129 13.93 3.35 3.87
C GLY A 129 14.51 4.29 4.94
N ASP A 130 13.78 5.32 5.34
CA ASP A 130 14.19 6.25 6.39
C ASP A 130 13.31 6.18 7.64
N THR A 131 12.04 5.78 7.53
CA THR A 131 11.09 5.78 8.65
C THR A 131 10.83 4.40 9.26
N PHE A 132 11.16 3.31 8.57
CA PHE A 132 10.98 1.96 9.13
C PHE A 132 12.12 1.65 10.09
N THR A 133 11.78 1.28 11.33
CA THR A 133 12.77 0.84 12.33
C THR A 133 13.37 -0.54 12.00
N GLY A 134 12.80 -1.23 11.01
CA GLY A 134 13.22 -2.56 10.59
C GLY A 134 12.27 -3.67 11.06
N PRO A 135 12.53 -4.91 10.60
CA PRO A 135 11.81 -6.08 11.08
C PRO A 135 12.00 -6.25 12.59
N ASN A 136 10.98 -6.73 13.29
CA ASN A 136 10.98 -6.87 14.75
C ASN A 136 11.83 -8.06 15.25
N LYS A 137 12.39 -8.84 14.34
CA LYS A 137 13.37 -9.90 14.59
C LYS A 137 14.45 -9.87 13.50
N PRO A 138 15.71 -10.18 13.81
CA PRO A 138 16.83 -10.09 12.87
C PRO A 138 16.74 -11.09 11.71
N TYR A 139 16.01 -12.19 11.87
CA TYR A 139 15.84 -13.23 10.84
C TYR A 139 14.65 -12.97 9.91
N LYS A 140 13.87 -11.90 10.13
CA LYS A 140 12.73 -11.52 9.27
C LYS A 140 13.20 -10.53 8.19
N PRO A 141 12.66 -10.59 6.97
CA PRO A 141 13.01 -9.64 5.91
C PRO A 141 12.34 -8.28 6.15
N ALA A 142 12.97 -7.20 5.65
CA ALA A 142 12.35 -5.87 5.61
C ALA A 142 11.41 -5.75 4.40
N ILE A 143 10.10 -5.61 4.68
CA ILE A 143 9.04 -5.54 3.67
C ILE A 143 8.31 -4.19 3.75
N TRP A 144 8.06 -3.58 2.59
CA TRP A 144 7.28 -2.36 2.43
C TRP A 144 6.00 -2.66 1.64
N THR A 145 4.90 -2.84 2.37
CA THR A 145 3.59 -3.26 1.83
C THR A 145 2.84 -2.12 1.14
N GLU A 146 3.09 -0.87 1.48
CA GLU A 146 2.46 0.29 0.83
C GLU A 146 3.41 1.47 0.67
N ASN A 147 4.01 1.58 -0.51
CA ASN A 147 4.67 2.79 -0.97
C ASN A 147 3.64 3.71 -1.61
N TRP A 148 3.18 4.71 -0.85
CA TRP A 148 2.08 5.57 -1.29
C TRP A 148 2.46 6.41 -2.52
N THR A 149 1.89 6.11 -3.68
CA THR A 149 2.24 6.73 -4.98
C THR A 149 1.58 8.10 -5.21
N ALA A 150 0.58 8.39 -4.39
CA ALA A 150 -0.14 9.66 -4.27
C ALA A 150 -0.86 9.69 -2.90
N GLN A 151 -1.61 10.75 -2.64
CA GLN A 151 -2.64 10.76 -1.59
C GLN A 151 -3.98 10.47 -2.25
N TYR A 152 -4.82 9.63 -1.64
CA TYR A 152 -6.24 9.57 -2.02
C TYR A 152 -6.89 10.95 -1.91
N ARG A 153 -7.96 11.18 -2.67
CA ARG A 153 -8.69 12.45 -2.67
C ARG A 153 -10.07 12.25 -2.06
N VAL A 154 -10.51 13.21 -1.27
CA VAL A 154 -11.92 13.33 -0.86
C VAL A 154 -12.64 14.34 -1.75
N PHE A 155 -13.96 14.45 -1.64
CA PHE A 155 -14.69 15.49 -2.39
C PHE A 155 -14.30 16.89 -1.87
N GLY A 156 -14.03 17.82 -2.80
CA GLY A 156 -13.60 19.20 -2.50
C GLY A 156 -12.08 19.42 -2.42
N ASP A 157 -11.31 18.34 -2.48
CA ASP A 157 -9.87 18.32 -2.29
C ASP A 157 -9.12 18.80 -3.57
N PRO A 158 -8.04 19.61 -3.51
CA PRO A 158 -7.28 20.04 -4.71
C PRO A 158 -6.57 18.86 -5.41
N PRO A 159 -5.88 19.01 -6.55
CA PRO A 159 -4.99 17.96 -7.04
C PRO A 159 -3.86 17.68 -6.04
N SER A 160 -3.51 16.41 -5.79
CA SER A 160 -2.36 16.02 -4.96
C SER A 160 -1.49 15.04 -5.71
N GLN A 161 -0.21 15.35 -5.86
CA GLN A 161 0.74 14.54 -6.61
C GLN A 161 1.98 14.22 -5.78
N ARG A 162 2.56 13.06 -6.04
CA ARG A 162 3.90 12.68 -5.63
C ARG A 162 4.74 12.48 -6.88
N SER A 163 5.90 13.13 -6.95
CA SER A 163 6.73 13.12 -8.15
C SER A 163 7.33 11.72 -8.40
N ALA A 164 7.67 11.44 -9.66
CA ALA A 164 8.27 10.16 -10.04
C ALA A 164 9.65 10.00 -9.38
N GLU A 165 10.40 11.09 -9.28
CA GLU A 165 11.74 11.17 -8.72
C GLU A 165 11.74 10.87 -7.22
N ASP A 166 10.77 11.38 -6.47
CA ASP A 166 10.66 11.10 -5.04
C ASP A 166 10.29 9.64 -4.77
N ILE A 167 9.39 9.06 -5.59
CA ILE A 167 9.06 7.65 -5.49
C ILE A 167 10.29 6.80 -5.83
N ALA A 168 11.00 7.10 -6.92
CA ALA A 168 12.22 6.39 -7.31
C ALA A 168 13.31 6.52 -6.25
N PHE A 169 13.50 7.71 -5.67
CA PHE A 169 14.38 7.96 -4.53
C PHE A 169 14.01 7.03 -3.38
N SER A 170 12.74 7.01 -2.99
CA SER A 170 12.28 6.23 -1.85
C SER A 170 12.49 4.72 -2.04
N VAL A 171 12.33 4.22 -3.26
CA VAL A 171 12.55 2.81 -3.63
C VAL A 171 14.03 2.47 -3.57
N ALA A 172 14.88 3.24 -4.26
CA ALA A 172 16.33 3.03 -4.23
C ALA A 172 16.88 3.13 -2.80
N ARG A 173 16.34 4.05 -2.00
CA ARG A 173 16.68 4.24 -0.58
C ARG A 173 16.32 3.04 0.29
N PHE A 174 15.17 2.41 0.03
CA PHE A 174 14.76 1.23 0.78
C PHE A 174 15.62 0.02 0.45
N PHE A 175 15.86 -0.25 -0.83
CA PHE A 175 16.73 -1.36 -1.25
C PHE A 175 18.19 -1.16 -0.83
N SER A 176 18.70 0.08 -0.82
CA SER A 176 20.05 0.35 -0.34
C SER A 176 20.23 0.11 1.16
N LYS A 177 19.14 -0.01 1.92
CA LYS A 177 19.14 -0.26 3.37
C LYS A 177 18.53 -1.63 3.72
N ASN A 178 18.91 -2.67 2.97
CA ASN A 178 18.46 -4.06 3.15
C ASN A 178 16.94 -4.27 2.98
N GLY A 179 16.24 -3.36 2.33
CA GLY A 179 14.86 -3.58 1.89
C GLY A 179 14.78 -4.71 0.87
N SER A 180 13.76 -5.57 0.98
CA SER A 180 13.64 -6.79 0.16
C SER A 180 12.39 -6.82 -0.74
N LEU A 181 11.34 -6.09 -0.38
CA LEU A 181 10.10 -6.00 -1.17
C LEU A 181 9.51 -4.59 -1.02
N VAL A 182 9.12 -3.99 -2.15
CA VAL A 182 8.34 -2.75 -2.20
C VAL A 182 7.09 -2.99 -3.03
N ASN A 183 5.93 -2.65 -2.48
CA ASN A 183 4.67 -2.64 -3.19
C ASN A 183 4.15 -1.21 -3.35
N TYR A 184 3.76 -0.82 -4.56
CA TYR A 184 3.18 0.50 -4.82
C TYR A 184 1.70 0.52 -4.44
N TYR A 185 1.33 1.42 -3.53
CA TYR A 185 -0.05 1.67 -3.15
C TYR A 185 -0.46 3.07 -3.65
N MET A 186 -1.09 3.24 -4.81
CA MET A 186 -1.50 2.20 -5.77
C MET A 186 -0.56 2.16 -6.98
N TYR A 187 -0.42 0.97 -7.59
CA TYR A 187 0.14 0.83 -8.94
C TYR A 187 -0.90 1.20 -10.02
N HIS A 188 -2.14 0.71 -9.82
CA HIS A 188 -3.35 1.15 -10.48
C HIS A 188 -4.42 1.31 -9.40
N GLY A 189 -5.05 2.49 -9.33
CA GLY A 189 -6.10 2.75 -8.34
C GLY A 189 -7.49 2.41 -8.85
N GLY A 190 -7.83 2.87 -10.05
CA GLY A 190 -9.11 2.60 -10.70
C GLY A 190 -10.24 3.49 -10.17
N THR A 191 -11.44 2.92 -10.08
CA THR A 191 -12.67 3.66 -9.80
C THR A 191 -13.48 2.95 -8.71
N ASN A 192 -13.94 3.72 -7.73
CA ASN A 192 -14.95 3.32 -6.75
C ASN A 192 -16.33 3.32 -7.42
N PHE A 193 -16.72 2.21 -8.03
CA PHE A 193 -18.02 2.07 -8.69
C PHE A 193 -19.18 1.92 -7.72
N GLY A 194 -20.39 2.29 -8.16
CA GLY A 194 -21.59 2.20 -7.35
C GLY A 194 -21.51 3.07 -6.11
N ARG A 195 -22.19 2.66 -5.04
CA ARG A 195 -22.28 3.41 -3.77
C ARG A 195 -21.60 2.74 -2.57
N THR A 196 -21.32 1.44 -2.66
CA THR A 196 -20.76 0.63 -1.55
C THR A 196 -19.25 0.44 -1.63
N SER A 197 -18.56 1.17 -2.50
CA SER A 197 -17.11 1.06 -2.70
C SER A 197 -16.32 2.04 -1.85
N SER A 198 -16.57 3.35 -1.96
CA SER A 198 -15.77 4.38 -1.31
C SER A 198 -16.24 4.75 0.10
N ALA A 199 -15.30 5.03 1.01
CA ALA A 199 -15.56 5.75 2.26
C ALA A 199 -14.97 7.16 2.19
N PHE A 200 -15.82 8.19 2.01
CA PHE A 200 -15.45 9.62 1.94
C PHE A 200 -14.48 10.03 0.81
N THR A 201 -13.99 9.08 0.01
CA THR A 201 -13.13 9.33 -1.14
C THR A 201 -13.92 9.61 -2.41
N THR A 202 -13.28 10.25 -3.39
CA THR A 202 -13.88 10.48 -4.70
C THR A 202 -14.14 9.17 -5.44
N THR A 203 -15.05 9.21 -6.42
CA THR A 203 -15.29 8.09 -7.35
C THR A 203 -13.99 7.64 -8.04
N ARG A 204 -13.16 8.57 -8.49
CA ARG A 204 -11.80 8.27 -8.95
C ARG A 204 -10.91 7.85 -7.78
N TYR A 205 -10.16 6.77 -7.91
CA TYR A 205 -9.25 6.28 -6.87
C TYR A 205 -7.81 6.27 -7.37
N TYR A 206 -6.92 7.04 -6.73
CA TYR A 206 -5.48 7.09 -7.06
C TYR A 206 -5.16 7.33 -8.55
N ASP A 207 -5.84 8.28 -9.20
CA ASP A 207 -5.61 8.63 -10.63
C ASP A 207 -4.17 9.10 -10.96
N GLU A 208 -3.39 9.44 -9.93
CA GLU A 208 -1.98 9.82 -10.02
C GLU A 208 -1.01 8.65 -9.88
N ALA A 209 -1.51 7.40 -9.79
CA ALA A 209 -0.71 6.20 -9.78
C ALA A 209 0.06 6.00 -11.11
N PRO A 210 1.05 5.08 -11.17
CA PRO A 210 1.76 4.75 -12.41
C PRO A 210 0.83 4.37 -13.58
N LEU A 211 -0.27 3.70 -13.29
CA LEU A 211 -1.41 3.56 -14.20
C LEU A 211 -2.55 4.43 -13.68
N ASP A 212 -3.08 5.29 -14.53
CA ASP A 212 -4.16 6.21 -14.18
C ASP A 212 -5.50 5.46 -13.95
N GLU A 213 -6.57 6.19 -13.63
CA GLU A 213 -7.91 5.63 -13.42
C GLU A 213 -8.40 4.77 -14.59
N PHE A 214 -8.03 5.12 -15.82
CA PHE A 214 -8.46 4.45 -17.05
C PHE A 214 -7.48 3.36 -17.51
N GLY A 215 -6.46 3.06 -16.72
CA GLY A 215 -5.43 2.06 -17.03
C GLY A 215 -4.38 2.54 -18.03
N LEU A 216 -4.31 3.84 -18.32
CA LEU A 216 -3.29 4.41 -19.19
C LEU A 216 -1.99 4.64 -18.40
N GLN A 217 -0.85 4.49 -19.07
CA GLN A 217 0.45 4.77 -18.48
C GLN A 217 0.60 6.27 -18.20
N ARG A 218 0.88 6.60 -16.94
CA ARG A 218 1.09 7.98 -16.52
C ARG A 218 2.57 8.32 -16.59
N GLU A 219 2.97 9.07 -17.60
CA GLU A 219 4.37 9.39 -17.85
C GLU A 219 4.74 10.77 -17.28
N PRO A 220 5.94 10.92 -16.70
CA PRO A 220 7.08 10.00 -16.74
C PRO A 220 7.08 8.96 -15.60
N LYS A 221 6.08 8.98 -14.72
CA LYS A 221 6.06 8.16 -13.49
C LYS A 221 6.19 6.67 -13.80
N TRP A 222 5.44 6.18 -14.78
CA TRP A 222 5.48 4.77 -15.14
C TRP A 222 6.85 4.34 -15.66
N SER A 223 7.40 5.03 -16.68
CA SER A 223 8.69 4.67 -17.27
C SER A 223 9.87 4.90 -16.32
N HIS A 224 9.85 5.98 -15.53
CA HIS A 224 10.92 6.26 -14.56
C HIS A 224 11.00 5.18 -13.47
N LEU A 225 9.84 4.71 -12.98
CA LEU A 225 9.81 3.61 -12.01
C LEU A 225 10.20 2.27 -12.64
N ARG A 226 9.79 1.99 -13.89
CA ARG A 226 10.26 0.83 -14.65
C ARG A 226 11.79 0.80 -14.72
N ASP A 227 12.42 1.94 -15.00
CA ASP A 227 13.87 2.01 -15.14
C ASP A 227 14.58 1.95 -13.77
N ALA A 228 13.97 2.48 -12.71
CA ALA A 228 14.41 2.23 -11.33
C ALA A 228 14.39 0.72 -10.99
N HIS A 229 13.33 -0.01 -11.38
CA HIS A 229 13.26 -1.47 -11.16
C HIS A 229 14.35 -2.21 -11.90
N LYS A 230 14.61 -1.86 -13.16
CA LYS A 230 15.70 -2.44 -13.95
C LYS A 230 17.04 -2.24 -13.25
N ALA A 231 17.31 -1.02 -12.76
CA ALA A 231 18.54 -0.69 -12.04
C ALA A 231 18.70 -1.51 -10.76
N VAL A 232 17.67 -1.59 -9.92
CA VAL A 232 17.69 -2.42 -8.70
C VAL A 232 17.85 -3.91 -9.03
N ASN A 233 17.18 -4.40 -10.08
CA ASN A 233 17.28 -5.79 -10.51
C ASN A 233 18.68 -6.15 -11.03
N LEU A 234 19.41 -5.22 -11.65
CA LEU A 234 20.82 -5.42 -11.99
C LEU A 234 21.68 -5.61 -10.72
N CYS A 235 21.33 -4.95 -9.61
CA CYS A 235 22.01 -5.11 -8.31
C CYS A 235 21.63 -6.40 -7.56
N LYS A 236 20.66 -7.21 -8.04
CA LYS A 236 20.05 -8.29 -7.25
C LYS A 236 21.03 -9.30 -6.65
N LYS A 237 22.07 -9.68 -7.40
CA LYS A 237 23.04 -10.68 -6.94
C LYS A 237 23.84 -10.16 -5.76
N ALA A 238 24.27 -8.91 -5.83
CA ALA A 238 24.99 -8.23 -4.76
C ALA A 238 24.06 -7.93 -3.57
N LEU A 239 22.83 -7.47 -3.79
CA LEU A 239 21.86 -7.23 -2.71
C LEU A 239 21.53 -8.50 -1.91
N LEU A 240 21.45 -9.67 -2.57
CA LEU A 240 21.09 -10.93 -1.92
C LEU A 240 22.27 -11.67 -1.27
N ASN A 241 23.49 -11.49 -1.78
CA ASN A 241 24.65 -12.30 -1.36
C ASN A 241 25.85 -11.48 -0.87
N GLY A 242 25.84 -10.17 -1.08
CA GLY A 242 26.91 -9.26 -0.70
C GLY A 242 26.76 -8.77 0.74
N GLU A 243 27.88 -8.45 1.36
CA GLU A 243 27.93 -7.83 2.67
C GLU A 243 27.72 -6.32 2.54
N PRO A 244 26.72 -5.74 3.23
CA PRO A 244 26.46 -4.31 3.16
C PRO A 244 27.48 -3.52 3.96
N THR A 245 28.10 -2.52 3.35
CA THR A 245 28.97 -1.53 4.02
C THR A 245 28.43 -0.12 3.79
N THR A 246 28.36 0.69 4.85
CA THR A 246 27.92 2.08 4.76
C THR A 246 29.09 3.02 5.07
N GLN A 247 29.41 3.88 4.11
CA GLN A 247 30.35 4.98 4.28
C GLN A 247 29.58 6.30 4.37
N LYS A 248 29.48 6.87 5.57
CA LYS A 248 28.92 8.22 5.78
C LYS A 248 29.97 9.26 5.45
N LEU A 249 29.67 10.15 4.49
CA LEU A 249 30.56 11.22 4.06
C LEU A 249 30.20 12.56 4.73
N SER A 250 28.91 12.78 5.00
CA SER A 250 28.41 13.88 5.82
C SER A 250 27.01 13.56 6.34
N GLN A 251 26.35 14.52 7.00
CA GLN A 251 24.94 14.38 7.41
C GLN A 251 23.95 14.19 6.23
N PHE A 252 24.36 14.54 5.00
CA PHE A 252 23.51 14.44 3.80
C PHE A 252 24.01 13.43 2.78
N HIS A 253 25.24 12.95 2.87
CA HIS A 253 25.85 12.14 1.82
C HIS A 253 26.39 10.85 2.38
N GLU A 254 26.08 9.75 1.70
CA GLU A 254 26.61 8.44 2.04
C GLU A 254 26.69 7.54 0.81
N ILE A 255 27.56 6.54 0.92
CA ILE A 255 27.72 5.48 -0.07
C ILE A 255 27.41 4.18 0.65
N ILE A 256 26.48 3.40 0.11
CA ILE A 256 26.21 2.04 0.59
C ILE A 256 26.64 1.06 -0.49
N THR A 257 27.54 0.15 -0.16
CA THR A 257 28.00 -0.92 -1.06
C THR A 257 27.54 -2.28 -0.56
N PHE A 258 27.35 -3.21 -1.49
CA PHE A 258 27.08 -4.61 -1.25
C PHE A 258 28.13 -5.42 -2.00
N GLU A 259 29.02 -6.08 -1.27
CA GLU A 259 30.21 -6.70 -1.86
C GLU A 259 30.40 -8.14 -1.41
N LYS A 260 30.84 -8.99 -2.33
CA LYS A 260 31.34 -10.32 -1.99
C LYS A 260 32.57 -10.63 -2.83
N HIS A 261 33.65 -10.98 -2.15
CA HIS A 261 34.93 -11.36 -2.76
C HIS A 261 35.12 -12.88 -2.62
N GLY A 262 35.35 -13.58 -3.73
CA GLY A 262 35.60 -15.03 -3.77
C GLY A 262 34.42 -15.92 -4.20
N GLY A 263 34.72 -17.12 -4.72
CA GLY A 263 33.73 -18.19 -4.99
C GLY A 263 32.82 -18.01 -6.21
N GLY A 264 33.34 -17.56 -7.36
CA GLY A 264 32.58 -17.50 -8.63
C GLY A 264 32.47 -16.11 -9.30
N GLY A 265 33.15 -15.09 -8.76
CA GLY A 265 33.24 -13.73 -9.32
C GLY A 265 33.05 -12.64 -8.25
N ASN A 266 33.59 -11.44 -8.49
CA ASN A 266 33.44 -10.30 -7.58
C ASN A 266 32.05 -9.67 -7.80
N LEU A 267 31.17 -9.75 -6.80
CA LEU A 267 29.89 -9.06 -6.78
C LEU A 267 30.08 -7.70 -6.13
N CYS A 268 29.59 -6.63 -6.76
CA CYS A 268 29.63 -5.29 -6.19
C CYS A 268 28.46 -4.48 -6.70
N ALA A 269 27.60 -3.97 -5.81
CA ALA A 269 26.65 -2.91 -6.14
C ALA A 269 26.84 -1.74 -5.19
N ALA A 270 26.66 -0.50 -5.68
CA ALA A 270 26.75 0.71 -4.87
C ALA A 270 25.55 1.63 -5.08
N PHE A 271 25.13 2.28 -3.99
CA PHE A 271 24.13 3.33 -3.94
C PHE A 271 24.78 4.58 -3.36
N ILE A 272 25.03 5.57 -4.21
CA ILE A 272 25.58 6.86 -3.78
C ILE A 272 24.41 7.81 -3.56
N THR A 273 24.29 8.37 -2.36
CA THR A 273 23.14 9.18 -1.96
C THR A 273 23.55 10.63 -1.74
N ASN A 274 22.78 11.56 -2.30
CA ASN A 274 22.71 12.96 -1.88
C ASN A 274 21.32 13.22 -1.30
N ASN A 275 21.25 13.33 0.02
CA ASN A 275 20.03 13.60 0.77
C ASN A 275 19.76 15.10 0.99
N HIS A 276 20.66 15.98 0.54
CA HIS A 276 20.45 17.42 0.65
C HIS A 276 19.34 17.84 -0.33
N THR A 277 18.33 18.56 0.16
CA THR A 277 17.12 18.87 -0.64
C THR A 277 17.32 19.97 -1.67
N LYS A 278 18.32 20.84 -1.48
CA LYS A 278 18.55 22.02 -2.34
C LYS A 278 19.86 22.03 -3.15
N THR A 279 20.93 21.38 -2.70
CA THR A 279 22.27 21.55 -3.28
C THR A 279 22.77 20.25 -3.88
N PRO A 280 23.32 20.28 -5.11
CA PRO A 280 23.98 19.13 -5.70
C PRO A 280 25.35 18.91 -5.05
N LYS A 281 25.91 17.71 -5.23
CA LYS A 281 27.25 17.38 -4.76
C LYS A 281 27.97 16.42 -5.71
N THR A 282 29.23 16.68 -5.98
CA THR A 282 30.14 15.70 -6.58
C THR A 282 30.80 14.87 -5.47
N ILE A 283 30.66 13.56 -5.54
CA ILE A 283 31.22 12.59 -4.60
C ILE A 283 32.27 11.75 -5.30
N GLN A 284 33.46 11.67 -4.72
CA GLN A 284 34.51 10.78 -5.20
C GLN A 284 34.29 9.38 -4.62
N PHE A 285 34.23 8.36 -5.48
CA PHE A 285 34.11 6.97 -5.09
C PHE A 285 35.00 6.11 -6.00
N ARG A 286 35.90 5.33 -5.40
CA ARG A 286 36.85 4.44 -6.11
C ARG A 286 37.64 5.14 -7.24
N GLY A 287 38.09 6.36 -6.97
CA GLY A 287 38.89 7.16 -7.92
C GLY A 287 38.08 7.85 -9.02
N THR A 288 36.76 7.69 -9.05
CA THR A 288 35.86 8.36 -10.02
C THR A 288 34.97 9.37 -9.32
N ASN A 289 34.72 10.50 -9.99
CA ASN A 289 33.82 11.54 -9.51
C ASN A 289 32.39 11.31 -10.03
N TYR A 290 31.42 11.26 -9.14
CA TYR A 290 30.01 11.12 -9.47
C TYR A 290 29.27 12.39 -9.07
N TYR A 291 28.59 13.03 -10.02
CA TYR A 291 27.71 14.16 -9.74
C TYR A 291 26.34 13.67 -9.30
N LEU A 292 25.83 14.20 -8.19
CA LEU A 292 24.50 13.90 -7.66
C LEU A 292 23.66 15.17 -7.56
N PRO A 293 22.50 15.24 -8.26
CA PRO A 293 21.49 16.25 -8.00
C PRO A 293 21.02 16.27 -6.54
N PRO A 294 20.40 17.37 -6.07
CA PRO A 294 19.73 17.39 -4.78
C PRO A 294 18.74 16.24 -4.65
N ARG A 295 18.62 15.66 -3.46
CA ARG A 295 17.65 14.60 -3.12
C ARG A 295 17.64 13.45 -4.14
N SER A 296 18.82 12.90 -4.45
CA SER A 296 18.98 11.84 -5.45
C SER A 296 19.82 10.66 -4.97
N ILE A 297 19.61 9.51 -5.59
CA ILE A 297 20.47 8.32 -5.45
C ILE A 297 20.92 7.89 -6.84
N SER A 298 22.23 7.71 -7.01
CA SER A 298 22.83 7.04 -8.17
C SER A 298 23.01 5.56 -7.86
N VAL A 299 22.55 4.69 -8.77
CA VAL A 299 22.63 3.23 -8.66
C VAL A 299 23.72 2.70 -9.59
N LEU A 300 24.68 1.96 -9.02
CA LEU A 300 25.83 1.40 -9.73
C LEU A 300 25.88 -0.12 -9.51
N PRO A 301 25.33 -0.95 -10.43
CA PRO A 301 25.24 -2.40 -10.25
C PRO A 301 26.57 -3.16 -10.26
N ASP A 302 27.65 -2.48 -10.62
CA ASP A 302 29.03 -2.98 -10.67
C ASP A 302 30.01 -2.11 -9.84
N CYS A 303 29.47 -1.19 -9.04
CA CYS A 303 30.21 -0.15 -8.30
C CYS A 303 31.05 0.80 -9.17
N LYS A 304 30.79 0.90 -10.48
CA LYS A 304 31.56 1.74 -11.42
C LYS A 304 30.66 2.58 -12.32
N THR A 305 29.67 1.99 -12.96
CA THR A 305 28.84 2.68 -13.95
C THR A 305 27.49 3.04 -13.36
N VAL A 306 27.15 4.34 -13.39
CA VAL A 306 25.80 4.79 -13.04
C VAL A 306 24.85 4.38 -14.15
N VAL A 307 23.92 3.47 -13.84
CA VAL A 307 22.87 3.05 -14.80
C VAL A 307 21.55 3.80 -14.58
N PHE A 308 21.39 4.42 -13.41
CA PHE A 308 20.19 5.15 -13.04
C PHE A 308 20.51 6.19 -11.95
N ASN A 309 19.95 7.38 -12.06
CA ASN A 309 19.88 8.35 -10.97
C ASN A 309 18.41 8.76 -10.77
N THR A 310 17.95 8.78 -9.53
CA THR A 310 16.53 8.96 -9.21
C THR A 310 15.96 10.32 -9.62
N GLN A 311 16.80 11.33 -9.85
CA GLN A 311 16.39 12.67 -10.28
C GLN A 311 16.54 12.90 -11.79
N ASN A 312 17.22 12.00 -12.51
CA ASN A 312 17.46 12.13 -13.95
C ASN A 312 16.39 11.34 -14.73
N ILE A 313 15.31 12.01 -15.13
CA ILE A 313 14.25 11.41 -15.94
C ILE A 313 14.69 11.35 -17.41
N ALA A 314 14.75 10.14 -17.97
CA ALA A 314 15.04 9.90 -19.38
C ALA A 314 13.77 9.69 -20.25
N SER A 315 12.61 9.48 -19.62
CA SER A 315 11.35 9.24 -20.31
C SER A 315 10.65 10.54 -20.70
N GLN A 316 9.87 10.49 -21.79
CA GLN A 316 8.99 11.59 -22.19
C GLN A 316 7.87 11.79 -21.16
N HIS A 317 7.36 13.02 -21.09
CA HIS A 317 6.17 13.34 -20.29
C HIS A 317 4.93 13.19 -21.17
N ASN A 318 3.80 12.79 -20.58
CA ASN A 318 2.52 12.83 -21.26
C ASN A 318 1.51 13.70 -20.50
N SER A 319 0.42 14.02 -21.19
CA SER A 319 -0.77 14.62 -20.59
C SER A 319 -2.00 13.89 -21.11
N ARG A 320 -3.01 13.77 -20.25
CA ARG A 320 -4.29 13.18 -20.63
C ARG A 320 -5.24 14.27 -21.11
N ASN A 321 -5.85 14.05 -22.27
CA ASN A 321 -6.89 14.91 -22.83
C ASN A 321 -8.22 14.16 -22.88
N PHE A 322 -9.31 14.83 -22.53
CA PHE A 322 -10.66 14.30 -22.67
C PHE A 322 -11.32 14.89 -23.92
N VAL A 323 -11.64 14.03 -24.90
CA VAL A 323 -12.29 14.44 -26.15
C VAL A 323 -13.72 13.90 -26.16
N LYS A 324 -14.70 14.78 -26.43
CA LYS A 324 -16.10 14.39 -26.52
C LYS A 324 -16.28 13.33 -27.62
N SER A 325 -16.98 12.23 -27.29
CA SER A 325 -17.29 11.17 -28.26
C SER A 325 -18.13 11.70 -29.42
N LYS A 326 -17.83 11.30 -30.65
CA LYS A 326 -18.69 11.60 -31.82
C LYS A 326 -19.91 10.70 -31.91
N THR A 327 -19.85 9.52 -31.29
CA THR A 327 -20.92 8.52 -31.29
C THR A 327 -21.87 8.71 -30.10
N ALA A 328 -21.32 9.02 -28.92
CA ALA A 328 -22.09 9.24 -27.70
C ALA A 328 -22.22 10.74 -27.39
N ASN A 329 -22.90 11.49 -28.27
CA ASN A 329 -23.10 12.94 -28.12
C ASN A 329 -24.54 13.45 -28.31
N ASN A 330 -25.48 12.58 -28.68
CA ASN A 330 -26.88 12.95 -28.92
C ASN A 330 -27.80 12.22 -27.93
N PHE A 331 -27.78 12.67 -26.67
CA PHE A 331 -28.61 12.10 -25.60
C PHE A 331 -30.02 12.72 -25.63
N LYS A 332 -31.05 11.87 -25.64
CA LYS A 332 -32.45 12.29 -25.43
C LYS A 332 -32.75 12.15 -23.93
N TRP A 333 -32.78 13.27 -23.22
CA TRP A 333 -33.01 13.28 -21.78
C TRP A 333 -34.50 13.34 -21.45
N GLU A 334 -34.90 12.56 -20.45
CA GLU A 334 -36.19 12.67 -19.77
C GLU A 334 -35.93 13.09 -18.32
N VAL A 335 -36.89 13.79 -17.71
CA VAL A 335 -36.75 14.37 -16.38
C VAL A 335 -37.89 13.89 -15.49
N PHE A 336 -37.55 13.44 -14.29
CA PHE A 336 -38.49 13.15 -13.22
C PHE A 336 -38.09 13.97 -11.98
N ALA A 337 -39.06 14.62 -11.34
CA ALA A 337 -38.84 15.38 -10.13
C ALA A 337 -39.17 14.50 -8.92
N GLU A 338 -38.14 14.16 -8.13
CA GLU A 338 -38.31 13.36 -6.91
C GLU A 338 -39.15 14.15 -5.88
N PRO A 339 -40.30 13.62 -5.42
CA PRO A 339 -41.13 14.32 -4.44
C PRO A 339 -40.47 14.31 -3.05
N ILE A 340 -40.60 15.41 -2.31
CA ILE A 340 -40.18 15.48 -0.91
C ILE A 340 -41.27 14.85 -0.04
N PRO A 341 -40.99 13.79 0.74
CA PRO A 341 -41.99 13.15 1.56
C PRO A 341 -42.45 14.06 2.70
N THR A 342 -43.75 14.08 2.92
CA THR A 342 -44.41 14.72 4.06
C THR A 342 -44.29 13.86 5.32
N ALA A 343 -44.46 14.47 6.48
CA ALA A 343 -44.49 13.75 7.76
C ALA A 343 -45.64 12.73 7.88
N ALA A 344 -46.63 12.77 6.99
CA ALA A 344 -47.69 11.77 6.92
C ALA A 344 -47.28 10.51 6.13
N GLU A 345 -46.34 10.64 5.19
CA GLU A 345 -45.88 9.56 4.30
C GLU A 345 -44.74 8.74 4.93
N LEU A 346 -44.02 9.29 5.93
CA LEU A 346 -43.03 8.53 6.66
C LEU A 346 -43.67 7.56 7.66
N THR A 347 -43.36 6.27 7.53
CA THR A 347 -43.97 5.17 8.31
C THR A 347 -43.32 4.95 9.67
N ALA A 348 -42.03 5.26 9.82
CA ALA A 348 -41.30 5.10 11.07
C ALA A 348 -41.51 6.32 11.99
N LYS A 349 -42.11 6.11 13.17
CA LYS A 349 -42.27 7.14 14.20
C LYS A 349 -41.43 6.78 15.42
N GLN A 350 -40.46 7.63 15.74
CA GLN A 350 -39.62 7.47 16.93
C GLN A 350 -39.63 8.75 17.77
N LYS A 351 -39.51 8.60 19.09
CA LYS A 351 -39.44 9.75 20.01
C LYS A 351 -38.11 10.49 19.93
N LEU A 352 -37.04 9.80 19.52
CA LEU A 352 -35.69 10.33 19.35
C LEU A 352 -35.21 10.11 17.91
N PRO A 353 -34.34 10.96 17.36
CA PRO A 353 -33.73 10.73 16.05
C PRO A 353 -32.94 9.42 16.03
N ALA A 354 -33.21 8.56 15.04
CA ALA A 354 -32.42 7.36 14.82
C ALA A 354 -31.03 7.73 14.25
N GLU A 355 -29.98 6.99 14.63
CA GLU A 355 -28.68 7.10 13.99
C GLU A 355 -28.78 6.63 12.52
N LEU A 356 -28.24 7.42 11.59
CA LEU A 356 -28.48 7.28 10.15
C LEU A 356 -28.06 5.91 9.62
N TYR A 357 -26.85 5.45 9.97
CA TYR A 357 -26.31 4.22 9.43
C TYR A 357 -27.12 3.00 9.92
N SER A 358 -27.52 3.01 11.19
CA SER A 358 -28.38 2.00 11.82
C SER A 358 -29.79 1.98 11.20
N MET A 359 -30.33 3.14 10.86
CA MET A 359 -31.64 3.28 10.22
C MET A 359 -31.61 2.76 8.78
N LEU A 360 -30.60 3.13 8.00
CA LEU A 360 -30.54 2.84 6.57
C LEU A 360 -29.94 1.48 6.25
N LYS A 361 -29.27 0.84 7.20
CA LYS A 361 -28.62 -0.46 7.02
C LYS A 361 -27.68 -0.56 5.82
N ASP A 362 -27.05 0.56 5.48
CA ASP A 362 -26.22 0.74 4.29
C ASP A 362 -26.93 0.33 2.98
N THR A 363 -28.26 0.39 2.92
CA THR A 363 -29.05 0.08 1.71
C THR A 363 -29.23 1.28 0.78
N THR A 364 -29.11 2.49 1.32
CA THR A 364 -29.20 3.77 0.61
C THR A 364 -28.33 4.81 1.31
N ASP A 365 -27.96 5.86 0.59
CA ASP A 365 -27.22 7.02 1.14
C ASP A 365 -28.17 8.05 1.79
N TYR A 366 -29.47 7.95 1.52
CA TYR A 366 -30.44 8.99 1.85
C TYR A 366 -31.42 8.54 2.93
N GLY A 367 -31.52 9.32 4.01
CA GLY A 367 -32.51 9.15 5.07
C GLY A 367 -33.30 10.44 5.27
N TRP A 368 -34.63 10.33 5.33
CA TRP A 368 -35.52 11.46 5.62
C TRP A 368 -35.81 11.56 7.11
N TYR A 369 -35.50 12.72 7.70
CA TYR A 369 -35.87 13.07 9.06
C TYR A 369 -36.84 14.23 9.03
N THR A 370 -37.97 14.08 9.71
CA THR A 370 -38.99 15.13 9.81
C THR A 370 -39.51 15.20 11.25
N THR A 371 -39.89 16.40 11.67
CA THR A 371 -40.62 16.65 12.91
C THR A 371 -41.83 17.51 12.58
N ARG A 372 -42.89 17.37 13.38
CA ARG A 372 -44.03 18.30 13.34
C ARG A 372 -43.78 19.49 14.24
#